data_AF-A0A9X0D9Y6-F1
#
_entry.id   AF-A0A9X0D9Y6-F1
#
_cell.length_a   1.000
_cell.length_b   1.000
_cell.length_c   1.000
_cell.angle_alpha   90.00
_cell.angle_beta   90.00
_cell.angle_gamma   90.00
#
_symmetry.space_group_name_H-M   'P 1'
#
loop_
_entity.id
_entity.type
_entity.pdbx_description
1 polymer ?
#
loop_
_entity_poly.entity_id
_entity_poly.type
_entity_poly.pdbx_seq_one_letter_code
_entity_poly.pdbx_strand_id
1 'polypeptide(L)' 'MFQSGPAVYQKEIATKDVNSLKAKNVDVIVALVHWGRQYRPMMNNHQRRIAEHLTSLGVHLIIGLPSPRGTAL' A
#
# COMPACT_ATOMS: atom_id res chain seq x y z
N MET A 1 10.52 16.57 4.27
CA MET A 1 9.39 17.33 3.69
C MET A 1 8.61 16.35 2.82
N PHE A 2 7.37 16.02 3.17
CA PHE A 2 6.55 15.12 2.35
C PHE A 2 6.11 15.89 1.10
N GLN A 3 6.53 15.46 -0.09
CA GLN A 3 5.93 15.94 -1.34
C GLN A 3 4.53 15.32 -1.42
N SER A 4 3.54 16.02 -0.86
CA SER A 4 2.15 15.58 -0.86
C SER A 4 1.49 15.83 -2.22
N GLY A 5 1.72 14.91 -3.16
CA GLY A 5 0.85 14.64 -4.31
C GLY A 5 0.03 13.35 -4.07
N PRO A 6 -0.84 12.93 -5.00
CA PRO A 6 -1.53 11.65 -4.88
C PRO A 6 -0.51 10.51 -4.81
N ALA A 7 -0.50 9.77 -3.69
CA ALA A 7 0.37 8.62 -3.49
C ALA A 7 -0.18 7.40 -4.25
N VAL A 8 0.03 7.38 -5.57
CA VAL A 8 -0.30 6.22 -6.41
C VAL A 8 0.73 5.13 -6.15
N TYR A 9 0.26 3.91 -5.92
CA TYR A 9 1.16 2.78 -5.70
C TYR A 9 2.04 2.53 -6.93
N GLN A 10 3.35 2.59 -6.73
CA GLN A 10 4.36 2.12 -7.66
C GLN A 10 5.37 1.28 -6.87
N LYS A 11 5.82 0.17 -7.45
CA LYS A 11 6.65 -0.81 -6.75
C LYS A 11 7.96 -0.19 -6.25
N GLU A 12 8.56 0.65 -7.08
CA GLU A 12 9.84 1.31 -6.86
C GLU A 12 9.75 2.35 -5.75
N ILE A 13 8.67 3.14 -5.76
CA ILE A 13 8.39 4.16 -4.73
C ILE A 13 8.16 3.47 -3.38
N ALA A 14 7.28 2.46 -3.34
CA ALA A 14 7.01 1.72 -2.11
C ALA A 14 8.27 1.05 -1.52
N THR A 15 9.11 0.48 -2.38
CA THR A 15 10.40 -0.13 -1.95
C THR A 15 11.32 0.91 -1.33
N LYS A 16 11.46 2.08 -1.97
CA LYS A 16 12.28 3.18 -1.47
C LYS A 16 11.76 3.69 -0.12
N ASP A 17 10.46 3.87 0.01
CA ASP A 17 9.83 4.40 1.22
C ASP A 17 9.96 3.44 2.39
N VAL A 18 9.67 2.14 2.19
CA VAL A 18 9.83 1.12 3.24
C VAL A 18 11.29 1.01 3.67
N ASN A 19 12.25 1.00 2.74
CA ASN A 19 13.67 0.97 3.09
C ASN A 19 14.11 2.22 3.85
N SER A 20 13.59 3.40 3.49
CA SER A 20 13.86 4.64 4.23
C SER A 20 13.31 4.61 5.65
N LEU A 21 12.14 3.99 5.87
CA LEU A 21 11.57 3.79 7.20
C LEU A 21 12.39 2.78 8.02
N LYS A 22 12.80 1.66 7.41
CA LYS A 22 13.65 0.66 8.07
C LYS A 22 15.00 1.24 8.50
N ALA A 23 15.60 2.10 7.69
CA ALA A 23 16.84 2.81 8.02
C ALA A 23 16.70 3.79 9.21
N LYS A 24 15.46 4.11 9.62
CA LYS A 24 15.15 4.91 10.81
C LYS A 24 14.82 4.04 12.04
N ASN A 25 15.03 2.72 11.96
CA ASN A 25 14.81 1.77 13.05
C ASN A 25 13.40 1.85 13.67
N VAL A 26 12.37 1.94 12.81
CA VAL A 26 10.97 1.88 13.28
C VAL A 26 10.57 0.46 13.69
N ASP A 27 9.74 0.33 14.72
CA ASP A 27 9.27 -0.98 15.21
C ASP A 27 8.18 -1.58 14.31
N VAL A 28 7.29 -0.74 13.78
CA VAL A 28 6.14 -1.16 13.00
C VAL A 28 5.97 -0.27 11.78
N ILE A 29 5.69 -0.89 10.64
CA ILE A 29 5.34 -0.21 9.39
C ILE A 29 3.93 -0.60 9.02
N VAL A 30 3.05 0.39 8.91
CA VAL A 30 1.65 0.23 8.51
C VAL A 30 1.42 0.91 7.17
N ALA A 31 0.88 0.19 6.20
CA ALA A 31 0.50 0.73 4.90
C ALA A 31 -1.02 0.98 4.86
N LEU A 32 -1.41 2.24 4.62
CA LEU A 32 -2.80 2.63 4.37
C LEU A 32 -2.99 2.69 2.86
N VAL A 33 -3.71 1.71 2.30
CA VAL A 33 -3.86 1.61 0.85
C VAL A 33 -5.30 1.90 0.46
N HIS A 34 -5.49 2.97 -0.31
CA HIS A 34 -6.78 3.25 -0.92
C HIS A 34 -6.99 2.37 -2.14
N TRP A 35 -7.35 1.11 -1.88
CA TRP A 35 -7.70 0.13 -2.90
C TRP A 35 -9.02 -0.53 -2.54
N GLY A 36 -9.76 -0.95 -3.55
CA GLY A 36 -11.01 -1.67 -3.29
C GLY A 36 -12.10 -1.16 -4.19
N ARG A 37 -12.99 -2.06 -4.50
CA ARG A 37 -14.24 -1.76 -5.16
C ARG A 37 -15.29 -1.89 -4.08
N GLN A 38 -16.05 -0.83 -3.82
CA GLN A 38 -17.18 -0.90 -2.90
C GLN A 38 -18.02 -2.17 -3.17
N TYR A 39 -18.47 -2.82 -2.09
CA TYR A 39 -19.28 -4.05 -2.10
C TYR A 39 -18.56 -5.32 -2.60
N ARG A 40 -17.24 -5.31 -2.78
CA ARG A 40 -16.44 -6.53 -2.95
C ARG A 40 -15.52 -6.75 -1.76
N PRO A 41 -15.86 -7.66 -0.83
CA PRO A 41 -15.05 -7.91 0.37
C PRO A 41 -13.74 -8.63 0.05
N MET A 42 -13.68 -9.35 -1.07
CA MET A 42 -12.49 -10.10 -1.47
C MET A 42 -11.55 -9.26 -2.34
N MET A 43 -10.28 -9.37 -1.99
CA MET A 43 -9.16 -8.82 -2.71
C MET A 43 -9.02 -9.48 -4.10
N ASN A 44 -8.88 -8.67 -5.16
CA ASN A 44 -8.58 -9.19 -6.49
C ASN A 44 -7.10 -9.54 -6.66
N ASN A 45 -6.74 -10.18 -7.77
CA ASN A 45 -5.35 -10.61 -8.02
C ASN A 45 -4.35 -9.44 -8.04
N HIS A 46 -4.77 -8.25 -8.50
CA HIS A 46 -3.91 -7.08 -8.52
C HIS A 46 -3.59 -6.58 -7.11
N GLN A 47 -4.62 -6.40 -6.29
CA GLN A 47 -4.48 -6.00 -4.89
C GLN A 47 -3.67 -7.03 -4.10
N ARG A 48 -3.86 -8.33 -4.36
CA ARG A 48 -3.09 -9.41 -3.74
C ARG A 48 -1.61 -9.29 -4.02
N ARG A 49 -1.22 -9.09 -5.30
CA ARG A 49 0.19 -8.92 -5.68
C ARG A 49 0.84 -7.72 -4.98
N ILE A 50 0.08 -6.64 -4.79
CA ILE A 50 0.62 -5.49 -4.06
C ILE A 50 0.76 -5.82 -2.56
N ALA A 51 -0.23 -6.46 -1.95
CA ALA A 51 -0.16 -6.86 -0.55
C ALA A 51 1.03 -7.81 -0.29
N GLU A 52 1.25 -8.78 -1.17
CA GLU A 52 2.41 -9.68 -1.16
C GLU A 52 3.73 -8.90 -1.28
N HIS A 53 3.80 -7.95 -2.21
CA HIS A 53 4.98 -7.11 -2.36
C HIS A 53 5.28 -6.28 -1.10
N LEU A 54 4.28 -5.57 -0.56
CA LEU A 54 4.46 -4.76 0.66
C LEU A 54 4.86 -5.64 1.86
N THR A 55 4.26 -6.81 1.99
CA THR A 55 4.64 -7.79 3.03
C THR A 55 6.09 -8.24 2.86
N SER A 56 6.52 -8.54 1.63
CA SER A 56 7.91 -8.94 1.33
C SER A 56 8.96 -7.87 1.66
N LEU A 57 8.57 -6.59 1.70
CA LEU A 57 9.46 -5.50 2.09
C LEU A 57 9.60 -5.33 3.61
N GLY A 58 8.71 -5.95 4.39
CA GLY A 58 8.64 -5.82 5.86
C GLY A 58 7.54 -4.87 6.35
N VAL A 59 6.48 -4.63 5.56
CA VAL A 59 5.27 -3.99 6.07
C VAL A 59 4.53 -4.99 6.97
N HIS A 60 4.14 -4.55 8.16
CA HIS A 60 3.57 -5.41 9.20
C HIS A 60 2.04 -5.47 9.14
N LEU A 61 1.40 -4.37 8.75
CA LEU A 61 -0.04 -4.28 8.64
C LEU A 61 -0.42 -3.48 7.39
N ILE A 62 -1.39 -3.99 6.64
CA ILE A 62 -1.93 -3.34 5.45
C ILE A 62 -3.42 -3.12 5.68
N ILE A 63 -3.85 -1.86 5.68
CA ILE A 63 -5.26 -1.48 5.83
C ILE A 63 -5.75 -0.99 4.47
N GLY A 64 -6.65 -1.77 3.87
CA GLY A 64 -7.33 -1.39 2.64
C GLY A 64 -8.58 -0.55 2.90
N LEU A 65 -8.68 0.62 2.29
CA LEU A 65 -9.90 1.45 2.31
C LEU A 65 -10.62 1.37 0.96
N PRO A 66 -11.89 0.90 0.92
CA PRO A 66 -12.61 0.76 -0.34
C PRO A 66 -12.80 2.12 -1.02
N SER A 67 -12.50 2.18 -2.32
CA SER A 67 -12.80 3.36 -3.12
C SER A 67 -14.31 3.46 -3.37
N PRO A 68 -14.95 4.61 -3.11
CA PRO A 68 -16.35 4.84 -3.42
C PRO A 68 -16.64 4.89 -4.93
N ARG A 69 -15.60 4.97 -5.77
CA ARG A 69 -15.75 5.00 -7.23
C ARG A 69 -15.20 3.71 -7.83
N GLY A 70 -16.04 3.04 -8.61
CA GLY A 70 -15.68 1.85 -9.39
C GLY A 70 -14.74 2.15 -10.56
N THR A 71 -13.64 2.86 -10.33
CA THR A 71 -12.62 3.10 -11.35
C THR A 71 -11.50 2.08 -11.17
N ALA A 72 -11.44 1.16 -12.12
CA ALA A 72 -10.24 0.38 -12.40
C ALA A 72 -9.07 1.35 -12.59
N LEU A 73 -7.97 1.09 -11.88
CA LEU A 73 -6.64 1.44 -12.35
C LEU A 73 -6.25 0.44 -13.44
#